data_AF-A0A4V1LWH9-F1
#
_entry.id   AF-A0A4V1LWH9-F1
#
_cell.length_a   1.000
_cell.length_b   1.000
_cell.length_c   1.000
_cell.angle_alpha   90.00
_cell.angle_beta   90.00
_cell.angle_gamma   90.00
#
_symmetry.space_group_name_H-M   'P 1'
#
loop_
_entity.id
_entity.type
_entity.pdbx_description
1 polymer ?
#
loop_
_entity_poly.entity_id
_entity_poly.type
_entity_poly.pdbx_seq_one_letter_code
_entity_poly.pdbx_strand_id
1 'polypeptide(L)' 'MKKILILAIFALMSYANENIIKPKKCEIIKLSNFTTLVSCNKLDYIVQTKESRREDEDNMKKITVLSKKDSKIIVNKLSE' A
#
# COMPACT_ATOMS: atom_id res chain seq x y z
N MET A 1 3.45 42.31 26.20
CA MET A 1 3.76 41.80 24.84
C MET A 1 4.27 40.34 24.83
N LYS A 2 5.07 39.89 25.81
CA LYS A 2 5.60 38.50 25.89
C LYS A 2 4.54 37.37 25.87
N LYS A 3 3.32 37.62 26.37
CA LYS A 3 2.23 36.63 26.47
C LYS A 3 1.64 36.22 25.11
N ILE A 4 1.67 37.11 24.12
CA ILE A 4 1.13 36.84 22.77
C ILE A 4 2.06 35.88 22.00
N LEU A 5 3.38 36.00 22.23
CA LEU A 5 4.37 35.13 21.63
C LEU A 5 4.19 33.66 22.04
N ILE A 6 3.85 33.42 23.31
CA ILE A 6 3.64 32.07 23.86
C ILE A 6 2.41 31.40 23.23
N LEU A 7 1.33 32.18 23.02
CA LEU A 7 0.11 31.68 22.40
C LEU A 7 0.32 31.31 20.93
N ALA A 8 1.12 32.10 20.20
CA ALA A 8 1.48 31.81 18.82
C ALA A 8 2.30 30.51 18.69
N ILE A 9 3.23 30.27 19.62
CA ILE A 9 4.03 29.03 19.65
C ILE A 9 3.15 27.80 19.89
N PHE A 10 2.18 27.89 20.82
CA PHE A 10 1.25 26.79 21.07
C PHE A 10 0.34 26.50 19.86
N ALA A 11 -0.14 27.54 19.17
CA ALA A 11 -0.95 27.36 17.97
C ALA A 11 -0.19 26.62 16.86
N LEU A 12 1.08 26.95 16.63
CA LEU A 12 1.91 26.31 15.60
C LEU A 12 2.17 24.82 15.89
N MET A 13 2.30 24.43 17.16
CA MET A 13 2.53 23.04 17.55
C MET A 13 1.29 22.15 17.36
N SER A 14 0.06 22.71 17.44
CA SER A 14 -1.17 21.97 17.18
C SER A 14 -1.33 21.57 15.71
N TYR A 15 -0.93 22.42 14.76
CA TYR A 15 -1.02 22.11 13.32
C TYR A 15 0.02 21.07 12.84
N ALA A 16 1.14 20.91 13.54
CA ALA A 16 2.18 19.96 13.14
C ALA A 16 1.80 18.48 13.41
N ASN A 17 0.85 18.22 14.32
CA ASN A 17 0.48 16.87 14.72
C ASN A 17 -0.56 16.21 13.80
N GLU A 18 -1.30 16.99 13.01
CA GLU A 18 -2.38 16.45 12.16
C GLU A 18 -1.86 15.72 10.90
N ASN A 19 -0.60 15.95 10.52
CA ASN A 19 0.02 15.39 9.31
C ASN A 19 1.03 14.27 9.59
N ILE A 20 1.09 13.72 10.81
CA ILE A 20 1.83 12.48 11.06
C ILE A 20 1.00 11.32 10.51
N ILE A 21 0.97 11.21 9.18
CA ILE A 21 0.43 10.08 8.45
C ILE A 21 1.32 8.91 8.82
N LYS A 22 0.97 8.18 9.89
CA LYS A 22 1.55 6.87 10.16
C LYS A 22 1.44 6.09 8.85
N PRO A 23 2.54 5.54 8.29
CA PRO A 23 2.44 4.71 7.11
C PRO A 23 1.45 3.61 7.44
N LYS A 24 0.30 3.64 6.75
CA LYS A 24 -0.80 2.71 7.01
C LYS A 24 -0.23 1.31 6.77
N LYS A 25 -0.20 0.48 7.81
CA LYS A 25 0.31 -0.89 7.71
C LYS A 25 -0.54 -1.63 6.68
N CYS A 26 0.10 -2.09 5.61
CA CYS A 26 -0.52 -3.03 4.68
C CYS A 26 -0.34 -4.43 5.23
N GLU A 27 -1.40 -5.23 5.18
CA GLU A 27 -1.36 -6.63 5.54
C GLU A 27 -1.06 -7.47 4.30
N ILE A 28 -0.09 -8.37 4.42
CA ILE A 28 0.32 -9.26 3.34
C ILE A 28 -0.07 -10.67 3.76
N ILE A 29 -0.99 -11.29 3.02
CA ILE A 29 -1.49 -12.64 3.27
C ILE A 29 -1.10 -13.51 2.07
N LYS A 30 -0.26 -14.52 2.32
CA LYS A 30 0.03 -15.55 1.32
C LYS A 30 -1.15 -16.51 1.24
N LEU A 31 -1.87 -16.52 0.13
CA LEU A 31 -2.97 -17.46 -0.14
C LEU A 31 -2.43 -18.80 -0.67
N SER A 32 -1.36 -18.76 -1.45
CA SER A 32 -0.65 -19.93 -1.97
C SER A 32 0.81 -19.56 -2.29
N ASN A 33 1.61 -20.53 -2.76
CA ASN A 33 2.98 -20.28 -3.23
C ASN A 33 3.04 -19.26 -4.38
N PHE A 34 1.96 -19.13 -5.15
CA PHE A 34 1.87 -18.32 -6.36
C PHE A 34 0.87 -17.18 -6.25
N THR A 35 0.30 -16.94 -5.07
CA THR A 35 -0.76 -15.95 -4.90
C THR A 35 -0.65 -15.27 -3.55
N THR A 36 -0.48 -13.95 -3.57
CA THR A 36 -0.42 -13.12 -2.36
C THR A 36 -1.50 -12.07 -2.44
N LEU A 37 -2.32 -11.99 -1.41
CA LEU A 37 -3.23 -10.88 -1.18
C LEU A 37 -2.48 -9.82 -0.37
N VAL A 38 -2.57 -8.58 -0.81
CA VAL A 38 -2.08 -7.45 -0.04
C VAL A 38 -3.23 -6.50 0.18
N SER A 39 -3.57 -6.28 1.44
CA SER A 39 -4.64 -5.38 1.85
C SER A 39 -4.04 -4.12 2.45
N CYS A 40 -4.27 -2.99 1.81
CA CYS A 40 -3.84 -1.67 2.26
C CYS A 40 -5.06 -0.79 2.48
N ASN A 41 -5.68 -0.82 3.67
CA ASN A 41 -6.78 0.06 4.15
C ASN A 41 -7.95 0.35 3.18
N LYS A 42 -7.72 1.07 2.06
CA LYS A 42 -8.70 1.38 1.00
C LYS A 42 -8.54 0.57 -0.29
N LEU A 43 -7.46 -0.20 -0.43
CA LEU A 43 -7.10 -0.91 -1.65
C LEU A 43 -6.60 -2.31 -1.33
N ASP A 44 -7.25 -3.31 -1.90
CA ASP A 44 -6.82 -4.69 -1.82
C ASP A 44 -6.29 -5.12 -3.20
N TYR A 45 -5.18 -5.84 -3.25
CA TYR A 45 -4.64 -6.36 -4.51
C TYR A 45 -4.20 -7.80 -4.37
N ILE A 46 -4.51 -8.60 -5.39
CA ILE A 46 -4.03 -9.96 -5.54
C ILE A 46 -2.87 -9.94 -6.52
N VAL A 47 -1.70 -10.35 -6.06
CA VAL A 47 -0.50 -10.57 -6.86
C VAL A 47 -0.41 -12.06 -7.15
N GLN A 48 -0.43 -12.42 -8.43
CA GLN A 48 -0.18 -13.77 -8.91
C GLN A 48 1.22 -13.83 -9.51
N THR A 49 2.01 -14.78 -9.01
CA THR A 49 3.36 -15.04 -9.48
C THR A 49 3.44 -16.37 -10.23
N LYS A 50 4.41 -16.52 -11.13
CA LYS A 50 4.77 -17.78 -11.76
C LYS A 50 5.98 -18.39 -11.05
N GLU A 51 6.22 -19.67 -11.28
CA GLU A 51 7.42 -20.34 -10.79
C GLU A 51 8.65 -19.85 -11.56
N SER A 52 9.65 -19.36 -10.81
CA SER A 52 10.90 -18.88 -11.38
C SER A 52 11.74 -20.03 -11.87
N ARG A 53 12.23 -19.97 -13.11
CA ARG A 53 13.25 -20.92 -13.58
C ARG A 53 14.67 -20.45 -13.26
N ARG A 54 14.85 -19.16 -12.94
CA ARG A 54 16.14 -18.53 -12.60
C ARG A 54 15.95 -17.56 -11.43
N GLU A 55 16.94 -17.36 -10.56
CA GLU A 55 16.81 -16.45 -9.40
C GLU A 55 16.51 -14.98 -9.81
N ASP A 56 16.95 -14.57 -10.99
CA ASP A 56 16.87 -13.18 -11.46
C ASP A 56 15.58 -12.87 -12.26
N GLU A 57 14.71 -13.86 -12.46
CA GLU A 57 13.54 -13.71 -13.33
C GLU A 57 12.38 -13.01 -12.60
N ASP A 58 11.77 -12.01 -13.25
CA ASP A 58 10.55 -11.39 -12.71
C ASP A 58 9.39 -12.39 -12.80
N ASN A 59 9.00 -12.89 -11.63
CA ASN A 59 7.96 -13.87 -11.46
C ASN A 59 6.56 -13.29 -11.44
N MET A 60 6.40 -11.97 -11.51
CA MET A 60 5.08 -11.35 -11.44
C MET A 60 4.29 -11.57 -12.74
N LYS A 61 3.24 -12.39 -12.67
CA LYS A 61 2.39 -12.70 -13.83
C LYS A 61 1.23 -11.71 -13.94
N LYS A 62 0.52 -11.47 -12.84
CA LYS A 62 -0.73 -10.68 -12.86
C LYS A 62 -0.97 -9.96 -11.54
N ILE A 63 -1.39 -8.70 -11.61
CA ILE A 63 -1.91 -7.96 -10.46
C ILE A 63 -3.36 -7.59 -10.72
N THR A 64 -4.22 -7.97 -9.78
CA THR A 64 -5.64 -7.61 -9.79
C THR A 64 -5.95 -6.73 -8.59
N VAL A 65 -6.45 -5.52 -8.82
CA VAL A 65 -6.97 -4.65 -7.77
C VAL A 65 -8.40 -5.06 -7.49
N LEU A 66 -8.72 -5.23 -6.21
CA LEU A 66 -10.05 -5.50 -5.70
C LEU A 66 -10.60 -4.20 -5.07
N SER A 67 -11.81 -3.85 -5.48
CA SER A 67 -12.66 -2.86 -4.84
C SER A 67 -13.92 -3.55 -4.35
N LYS A 68 -14.67 -2.91 -3.45
CA LYS A 68 -15.93 -3.45 -2.91
C LYS A 68 -16.97 -3.81 -3.99
N LYS A 69 -16.89 -3.16 -5.15
CA LYS A 69 -17.86 -3.33 -6.24
C LYS A 69 -17.29 -4.08 -7.44
N ASP A 70 -15.99 -3.94 -7.70
CA ASP A 70 -15.39 -4.37 -8.96
C ASP A 70 -13.97 -4.91 -8.73
N SER A 71 -13.51 -5.77 -9.64
CA SER A 71 -12.11 -6.17 -9.74
C SER A 71 -11.54 -5.70 -11.07
N LYS A 72 -10.31 -5.15 -11.05
CA LYS A 72 -9.64 -4.68 -12.26
C LYS A 72 -8.22 -5.21 -12.32
N ILE A 73 -7.88 -5.81 -13.46
CA ILE A 73 -6.51 -6.25 -13.74
C ILE A 73 -5.71 -5.03 -14.16
N ILE A 74 -4.65 -4.71 -13.41
CA ILE A 74 -3.80 -3.55 -13.69
C ILE A 74 -2.46 -3.95 -14.31
N VAL A 75 -2.04 -5.19 -14.08
CA VAL A 75 -0.86 -5.78 -14.71
C VAL A 75 -1.24 -7.18 -15.16
N ASN A 76 -0.99 -7.47 -16.44
CA ASN A 76 -1.10 -8.80 -16.99
C ASN A 76 0.10 -9.01 -17.92
N LYS A 77 1.16 -9.63 -17.39
CA LYS A 77 2.27 -10.08 -18.22
C LYS A 77 1.84 -11.40 -18.84
N LEU A 78 1.43 -11.32 -20.10
CA LEU A 78 1.30 -12.50 -20.95
C LEU A 78 2.70 -13.13 -21.02
N SER A 79 2.86 -14.28 -20.37
CA SER A 79 4.05 -15.08 -20.59
C SER A 79 3.89 -15.69 -21.98
N GLU A 80 4.58 -15.12 -22.97
CA GLU A 80 5.01 -15.88 -24.16
C GLU A 80 5.88 -17.06 -23.74
#